data_AF-A0A933ZBF7-F1
#
_entry.id   AF-A0A933ZBF7-F1
#
_cell.length_a   1.000
_cell.length_b   1.000
_cell.length_c   1.000
_cell.angle_alpha   90.00
_cell.angle_beta   90.00
_cell.angle_gamma   90.00
#
_symmetry.space_group_name_H-M   'P 1'
#
loop_
_entity.id
_entity.type
_entity.pdbx_description
1 polymer ?
#
loop_
_entity_poly.entity_id
_entity_poly.type
_entity_poly.pdbx_seq_one_letter_code
_entity_poly.pdbx_strand_id
1 'polypeptide(L)'
;MTPEHKMEKLMSPAEAAGLLRSLAEKLEAGNLEFGHVSVELDDFFSVKQTVKTKSDRLCFKLKLKYEKSLHQIGALTPAPTHPLLEKDLDEDEEEQPSGRPQGYKQLKKTMGRGFKQIGEALKRGDLPDPILVHSFHEQCQAMTTFPGKGEEHYQAFREQAGLLLASVRQRDLTQAAAAHAALGAMKKACHAQHK
;
A
#
# COMPACT_ATOMS: atom_id res chain seq x y z
N MET A 1 -5.49 -16.20 2.50
CA MET A 1 -6.16 -14.89 2.29
C MET A 1 -6.86 -14.52 3.59
N THR A 2 -6.47 -13.41 4.24
CA THR A 2 -7.16 -12.93 5.45
C THR A 2 -8.46 -12.24 5.05
N PRO A 3 -9.62 -12.60 5.63
CA PRO A 3 -10.87 -11.87 5.41
C PRO A 3 -10.74 -10.41 5.85
N GLU A 4 -11.35 -9.51 5.08
CA GLU A 4 -11.38 -8.08 5.38
C GLU A 4 -12.76 -7.47 5.19
N HIS A 5 -13.13 -6.57 6.10
CA HIS A 5 -14.35 -5.77 5.99
C HIS A 5 -14.02 -4.28 6.06
N LYS A 6 -14.69 -3.50 5.20
CA LYS A 6 -14.52 -2.04 5.11
C LYS A 6 -15.87 -1.35 5.25
N MET A 7 -15.92 -0.36 6.14
CA MET A 7 -17.03 0.58 6.27
C MET A 7 -16.53 2.00 6.01
N GLU A 8 -17.24 2.75 5.17
CA GLU A 8 -16.94 4.16 4.87
C GLU A 8 -18.22 4.98 4.98
N LYS A 9 -18.22 6.01 5.82
CA LYS A 9 -19.40 6.83 6.07
C LYS A 9 -19.01 8.30 6.24
N LEU A 10 -19.78 9.18 5.62
CA LEU A 10 -19.72 10.62 5.81
C LEU A 10 -20.67 10.99 6.95
N MET A 11 -20.15 11.69 7.96
CA MET A 11 -20.93 12.02 9.16
C MET A 11 -20.42 13.32 9.79
N SER A 12 -21.24 13.90 10.67
CA SER A 12 -20.86 15.02 11.52
C SER A 12 -19.87 14.60 12.61
N PRO A 13 -19.17 15.56 13.26
CA PRO A 13 -18.31 15.25 14.40
C PRO A 13 -19.02 14.56 15.57
N ALA A 14 -20.26 14.95 15.86
CA ALA A 14 -21.05 14.34 16.92
C ALA A 14 -21.41 12.87 16.60
N GLU A 15 -21.80 12.59 15.36
CA GLU A 15 -22.07 11.23 14.89
C GLU A 15 -20.81 10.35 14.87
N ALA A 16 -19.66 10.91 14.49
CA ALA A 16 -18.37 10.21 14.56
C ALA A 16 -18.00 9.84 16.01
N ALA A 17 -18.20 10.76 16.95
CA ALA A 17 -17.97 10.50 18.36
C ALA A 17 -18.91 9.40 18.89
N GLY A 18 -20.19 9.41 18.50
CA GLY A 18 -21.15 8.36 18.85
C GLY A 18 -20.74 6.99 18.27
N LEU A 19 -20.34 6.95 17.01
CA LEU A 19 -19.88 5.72 16.36
C LEU A 19 -18.64 5.13 17.04
N LEU A 20 -17.69 5.97 17.45
CA LEU A 20 -16.47 5.51 18.12
C LEU A 20 -16.74 4.92 19.51
N ARG A 21 -17.67 5.50 20.27
CA ARG A 21 -18.08 4.93 21.56
C ARG A 21 -18.75 3.57 21.38
N SER A 22 -19.69 3.47 20.44
CA SER A 22 -20.36 2.20 20.15
C SER A 22 -19.37 1.13 19.63
N LEU A 23 -18.37 1.52 18.83
CA LEU A 23 -17.32 0.59 18.41
C LEU A 23 -16.47 0.09 19.59
N ALA A 24 -16.14 0.96 20.54
CA ALA A 24 -15.41 0.57 21.75
C ALA A 24 -16.21 -0.45 22.59
N GLU A 25 -17.48 -0.17 22.84
CA GLU A 25 -18.39 -1.10 23.56
C GLU A 25 -18.50 -2.46 22.87
N LYS A 26 -18.61 -2.46 21.54
CA LYS A 26 -18.70 -3.70 20.73
C LYS A 26 -17.39 -4.49 20.72
N LEU A 27 -16.24 -3.82 20.68
CA LEU A 27 -14.92 -4.45 20.83
C LEU A 27 -14.77 -5.11 22.20
N GLU A 28 -15.20 -4.44 23.27
CA GLU A 28 -15.18 -4.97 24.64
C GLU A 28 -16.11 -6.19 24.79
N ALA A 29 -17.27 -6.18 24.11
CA ALA A 29 -18.19 -7.31 24.06
C ALA A 29 -17.71 -8.47 23.16
N GLY A 30 -16.58 -8.32 22.46
CA GLY A 30 -16.02 -9.35 21.59
C GLY A 30 -16.78 -9.58 20.28
N ASN A 31 -17.70 -8.68 19.90
CA ASN A 31 -18.48 -8.81 18.67
C ASN A 31 -18.53 -7.49 17.91
N LEU A 32 -18.02 -7.48 16.67
CA LEU A 32 -18.11 -6.33 15.79
C LEU A 32 -19.10 -6.53 14.64
N GLU A 33 -19.96 -5.55 14.44
CA GLU A 33 -20.92 -5.54 13.34
C GLU A 33 -20.47 -4.61 12.21
N PHE A 34 -20.40 -5.17 11.00
CA PHE A 34 -20.13 -4.46 9.75
C PHE A 34 -21.33 -4.62 8.80
N GLY A 35 -22.26 -3.67 8.84
CA GLY A 35 -23.50 -3.79 8.06
C GLY A 35 -24.32 -5.00 8.52
N HIS A 36 -24.45 -6.02 7.65
CA HIS A 36 -25.16 -7.27 7.97
C HIS A 36 -24.22 -8.40 8.47
N VAL A 37 -22.93 -8.14 8.64
CA VAL A 37 -21.94 -9.14 9.04
C VAL A 37 -21.57 -8.93 10.50
N SER A 38 -21.72 -9.97 11.33
CA SER A 38 -21.25 -10.00 12.72
C SER A 38 -19.95 -10.79 12.81
N VAL A 39 -18.96 -10.25 13.51
CA VAL A 39 -17.62 -10.84 13.64
C VAL A 39 -17.31 -11.01 15.12
N GLU A 40 -17.41 -12.24 15.62
CA GLU A 40 -16.79 -12.63 16.91
C GLU A 40 -15.27 -12.51 16.82
N LEU A 41 -14.66 -11.89 17.84
CA LEU A 41 -13.25 -11.53 17.93
C LEU A 41 -12.54 -12.44 18.95
N ASP A 42 -12.15 -13.65 18.54
CA ASP A 42 -11.45 -14.61 19.42
C ASP A 42 -9.92 -14.57 19.28
N ASP A 43 -9.40 -13.94 18.22
CA ASP A 43 -7.97 -13.96 17.83
C ASP A 43 -7.41 -12.54 17.57
N PHE A 44 -6.10 -12.45 17.30
CA PHE A 44 -5.44 -11.20 16.92
C PHE A 44 -6.10 -10.55 15.71
N PHE A 45 -6.68 -9.37 15.91
CA PHE A 45 -7.28 -8.56 14.85
C PHE A 45 -6.55 -7.23 14.67
N SER A 46 -6.55 -6.74 13.44
CA SER A 46 -6.00 -5.45 13.04
C SER A 46 -7.14 -4.51 12.68
N VAL A 47 -7.34 -3.47 13.49
CA VAL A 47 -8.25 -2.35 13.19
C VAL A 47 -7.45 -1.22 12.57
N LYS A 48 -7.93 -0.70 11.43
CA LYS A 48 -7.44 0.55 10.84
C LYS A 48 -8.57 1.56 10.76
N GLN A 49 -8.37 2.70 11.42
CA GLN A 49 -9.29 3.82 11.42
C GLN A 49 -8.66 5.01 10.70
N THR A 50 -9.40 5.61 9.77
CA THR A 50 -9.02 6.84 9.08
C THR A 50 -10.15 7.85 9.21
N VAL A 51 -9.82 9.05 9.71
CA VAL A 51 -10.75 10.18 9.75
C VAL A 51 -10.16 11.30 8.89
N LYS A 52 -10.91 11.76 7.89
CA LYS A 52 -10.51 12.85 6.99
C LYS A 52 -11.62 13.89 6.92
N THR A 53 -11.30 15.18 6.95
CA THR A 53 -12.28 16.23 6.69
C THR A 53 -12.44 16.41 5.17
N LYS A 54 -13.67 16.31 4.67
CA LYS A 54 -14.03 16.60 3.28
C LYS A 54 -15.28 17.47 3.28
N SER A 55 -15.18 18.70 2.77
CA SER A 55 -16.32 19.61 2.56
C SER A 55 -17.24 19.74 3.80
N ASP A 56 -16.67 20.22 4.91
CA ASP A 56 -17.34 20.40 6.22
C ASP A 56 -17.93 19.13 6.87
N ARG A 57 -17.61 17.95 6.35
CA ARG A 57 -18.00 16.64 6.91
C ARG A 57 -16.78 15.80 7.24
N LEU A 58 -16.92 14.91 8.21
CA LEU A 58 -15.91 13.89 8.49
C LEU A 58 -16.20 12.66 7.64
N CYS A 59 -15.22 12.27 6.83
CA CYS A 59 -15.16 10.97 6.19
C CYS A 59 -14.48 10.01 7.16
N PHE A 60 -15.27 9.09 7.70
CA PHE A 60 -14.81 8.04 8.61
C PHE A 60 -14.70 6.73 7.84
N LYS A 61 -13.50 6.13 7.85
CA LYS A 61 -13.24 4.82 7.26
C LYS A 61 -12.69 3.89 8.32
N LEU A 62 -13.35 2.75 8.48
CA LEU A 62 -12.93 1.68 9.37
C LEU A 62 -12.68 0.43 8.52
N LYS A 63 -11.49 -0.15 8.67
CA LYS A 63 -11.10 -1.40 8.03
C LYS A 63 -10.69 -2.38 9.12
N LEU A 64 -11.31 -3.55 9.13
CA LEU A 64 -10.93 -4.64 10.01
C LEU A 64 -10.32 -5.75 9.18
N LYS A 65 -9.14 -6.20 9.60
CA LYS A 65 -8.50 -7.43 9.13
C LYS A 65 -8.39 -8.36 10.32
N TYR A 66 -8.77 -9.60 10.15
CA TYR A 66 -8.67 -10.60 11.20
C TYR A 66 -8.31 -11.93 10.56
N GLU A 67 -7.59 -12.75 11.30
CA GLU A 67 -7.50 -14.17 10.98
C GLU A 67 -8.78 -14.78 11.54
N LYS A 68 -9.69 -15.27 10.69
CA LYS A 68 -10.77 -16.13 11.19
C LYS A 68 -10.55 -17.54 10.73
N SER A 69 -10.59 -18.45 11.69
CA SER A 69 -11.39 -19.66 11.56
C SER A 69 -12.86 -19.23 11.43
N LEU A 70 -13.41 -19.24 10.22
CA LEU A 70 -14.85 -19.08 10.04
C LEU A 70 -15.51 -20.39 10.47
N HIS A 71 -16.24 -20.39 11.58
CA HIS A 71 -17.40 -21.28 11.69
C HIS A 71 -18.50 -20.69 10.82
N GLN A 72 -18.50 -21.02 9.54
CA GLN A 72 -19.77 -21.10 8.83
C GLN A 72 -20.57 -22.21 9.51
N ILE A 73 -21.81 -21.93 9.87
CA ILE A 73 -22.78 -23.00 10.09
C ILE A 73 -22.96 -23.68 8.71
N GLY A 74 -22.25 -24.78 8.49
CA GLY A 74 -22.37 -25.60 7.28
C GLY A 74 -21.04 -26.15 6.72
N ALA A 75 -20.67 -27.35 7.19
CA ALA A 75 -19.84 -28.38 6.54
C ALA A 75 -18.28 -28.31 6.55
N LEU A 76 -17.72 -29.13 7.44
CA LEU A 76 -16.60 -30.10 7.34
C LEU A 76 -15.15 -29.65 6.95
N THR A 77 -14.23 -29.97 7.89
CA THR A 77 -12.75 -29.93 8.01
C THR A 77 -11.91 -30.77 6.99
N PRO A 78 -10.54 -30.87 7.05
CA PRO A 78 -9.44 -30.02 7.60
C PRO A 78 -8.29 -29.75 6.55
N ALA A 79 -7.22 -28.95 6.74
CA ALA A 79 -5.99 -29.19 7.53
C ALA A 79 -4.92 -28.06 7.27
N PRO A 80 -3.81 -27.95 8.03
CA PRO A 80 -3.19 -26.67 8.41
C PRO A 80 -1.85 -26.33 7.73
N THR A 81 -1.46 -25.05 7.71
CA THR A 81 -0.04 -24.63 7.69
C THR A 81 0.14 -23.17 8.14
N HIS A 82 0.88 -22.97 9.23
CA HIS A 82 1.35 -21.69 9.82
C HIS A 82 2.64 -21.19 9.10
N PRO A 83 3.23 -20.02 9.46
CA PRO A 83 2.75 -18.66 9.15
C PRO A 83 3.89 -17.78 8.56
N LEU A 84 3.57 -16.69 7.85
CA LEU A 84 4.55 -15.60 7.68
C LEU A 84 3.88 -14.24 7.93
N LEU A 85 4.18 -13.72 9.12
CA LEU A 85 4.04 -12.33 9.52
C LEU A 85 4.87 -11.45 8.59
N GLU A 86 4.24 -10.48 7.92
CA GLU A 86 4.86 -9.16 7.71
C GLU A 86 3.81 -8.05 7.84
N LYS A 87 3.99 -7.29 8.90
CA LYS A 87 3.26 -6.09 9.30
C LYS A 87 3.70 -4.87 8.47
N ASP A 88 2.79 -3.90 8.41
CA ASP A 88 3.03 -2.48 8.20
C ASP A 88 3.39 -2.00 6.79
N LEU A 89 2.38 -1.86 5.93
CA LEU A 89 2.28 -0.76 4.97
C LEU A 89 0.83 -0.27 4.84
N ASP A 90 0.54 0.84 5.52
CA ASP A 90 -0.55 1.76 5.17
C ASP A 90 -0.49 2.09 3.66
N GLU A 91 -1.56 2.16 2.88
CA GLU A 91 -2.62 3.17 2.83
C GLU A 91 -3.68 2.78 1.76
N ASP A 92 -4.95 3.14 2.05
CA ASP A 92 -6.10 3.32 1.15
C ASP A 92 -6.18 2.48 -0.16
N GLU A 93 -6.82 1.31 -0.06
CA GLU A 93 -7.46 0.64 -1.19
C GLU A 93 -8.79 1.34 -1.54
N GLU A 94 -8.80 1.92 -2.74
CA GLU A 94 -9.98 2.06 -3.58
C GLU A 94 -9.78 1.05 -4.72
N GLU A 95 -10.58 -0.01 -4.74
CA GLU A 95 -10.64 -0.94 -5.86
C GLU A 95 -11.22 -0.20 -7.08
N GLN A 96 -10.51 -0.25 -8.20
CA GLN A 96 -11.08 0.07 -9.50
C GLN A 96 -11.21 -1.22 -10.31
N PRO A 97 -12.28 -1.38 -11.11
CA PRO A 97 -12.58 -2.61 -11.80
C PRO A 97 -11.49 -2.97 -12.82
N SER A 98 -11.19 -4.27 -12.87
CA SER A 98 -10.21 -4.91 -13.75
C SER A 98 -10.56 -4.69 -15.23
N GLY A 99 -9.65 -4.07 -15.99
CA GLY A 99 -9.75 -3.98 -17.45
C GLY A 99 -9.20 -2.72 -18.12
N ARG A 100 -8.71 -1.72 -17.37
CA ARG A 100 -8.05 -0.52 -17.94
C ARG A 100 -6.53 -0.59 -17.78
N PRO A 101 -5.74 0.06 -18.68
CA PRO A 101 -4.31 0.23 -18.47
C PRO A 101 -4.05 0.75 -17.06
N GLN A 102 -3.03 0.19 -16.41
CA GLN A 102 -2.72 0.37 -15.00
C GLN A 102 -2.80 1.86 -14.63
N GLY A 103 -3.86 2.26 -13.93
CA GLY A 103 -4.11 3.67 -13.65
C GLY A 103 -2.90 4.30 -12.94
N TYR A 104 -2.60 5.57 -13.22
CA TYR A 104 -1.43 6.29 -12.70
C TYR A 104 -1.18 6.07 -11.19
N LYS A 105 -2.25 6.02 -10.38
CA LYS A 105 -2.20 5.71 -8.93
C LYS A 105 -1.65 4.32 -8.65
N GLN A 106 -2.12 3.31 -9.37
CA GLN A 106 -1.64 1.92 -9.23
C GLN A 106 -0.21 1.77 -9.72
N LEU A 107 0.15 2.46 -10.81
CA LEU A 107 1.53 2.50 -11.32
C LEU A 107 2.48 3.07 -10.25
N LYS A 108 2.18 4.25 -9.69
CA LYS A 108 2.95 4.86 -8.60
C LYS A 108 3.06 3.95 -7.36
N LYS A 109 1.99 3.20 -7.02
CA LYS A 109 1.99 2.24 -5.90
C LYS A 109 2.94 1.08 -6.17
N THR A 110 2.88 0.48 -7.36
CA THR A 110 3.78 -0.62 -7.76
C THR A 110 5.23 -0.14 -7.81
N MET A 111 5.50 1.02 -8.40
CA MET A 111 6.83 1.65 -8.38
C MET A 111 7.35 1.88 -6.97
N GLY A 112 6.50 2.36 -6.06
CA GLY A 112 6.86 2.57 -4.66
C GLY A 112 7.31 1.30 -3.96
N ARG A 113 6.61 0.17 -4.20
CA ARG A 113 7.02 -1.15 -3.69
C ARG A 113 8.34 -1.60 -4.28
N GLY A 114 8.49 -1.53 -5.60
CA GLY A 114 9.75 -1.90 -6.29
C GLY A 114 10.93 -1.08 -5.78
N PHE A 115 10.76 0.25 -5.65
CA PHE A 115 11.78 1.13 -5.10
C PHE A 115 12.19 0.76 -3.66
N LYS A 116 11.24 0.38 -2.81
CA LYS A 116 11.51 -0.05 -1.43
C LYS A 116 12.30 -1.37 -1.42
N GLN A 117 11.83 -2.38 -2.15
CA GLN A 117 12.47 -3.69 -2.23
C GLN A 117 13.90 -3.61 -2.76
N ILE A 118 14.12 -2.82 -3.82
CA ILE A 118 15.47 -2.55 -4.36
C ILE A 118 16.35 -1.91 -3.29
N GLY A 119 15.84 -0.89 -2.59
CA GLY A 119 16.59 -0.20 -1.53
C GLY A 119 16.91 -1.08 -0.34
N GLU A 120 16.03 -2.02 0.03
CA GLU A 120 16.28 -2.99 1.10
C GLU A 120 17.39 -3.97 0.74
N ALA A 121 17.43 -4.48 -0.50
CA ALA A 121 18.54 -5.30 -0.97
C ALA A 121 19.88 -4.54 -0.91
N LEU A 122 19.91 -3.32 -1.44
CA LEU A 122 21.12 -2.49 -1.46
C LEU A 122 21.61 -2.14 -0.06
N LYS A 123 20.71 -1.89 0.91
CA LYS A 123 21.07 -1.64 2.32
C LYS A 123 21.71 -2.84 3.00
N ARG A 124 21.37 -4.07 2.59
CA ARG A 124 22.01 -5.29 3.08
C ARG A 124 23.37 -5.56 2.41
N GLY A 125 23.76 -4.75 1.42
CA GLY A 125 24.95 -5.00 0.61
C GLY A 125 24.71 -6.02 -0.50
N ASP A 126 23.45 -6.34 -0.81
CA ASP A 126 23.08 -7.30 -1.85
C ASP A 126 22.73 -6.58 -3.15
N LEU A 127 23.01 -7.23 -4.29
CA LEU A 127 22.44 -6.79 -5.56
C LEU A 127 20.93 -7.13 -5.59
N PRO A 128 20.07 -6.18 -5.97
CA PRO A 128 18.66 -6.44 -6.17
C PRO A 128 18.42 -7.39 -7.35
N ASP A 129 17.29 -8.09 -7.33
CA ASP A 129 16.88 -8.98 -8.43
C ASP A 129 16.81 -8.20 -9.76
N PRO A 130 17.57 -8.61 -10.80
CA PRO A 130 17.54 -7.96 -12.11
C PRO A 130 16.16 -7.89 -12.76
N ILE A 131 15.27 -8.88 -12.52
CA ILE A 131 13.91 -8.87 -13.06
C ILE A 131 13.07 -7.77 -12.39
N LEU A 132 13.19 -7.65 -11.07
CA LEU A 132 12.54 -6.57 -10.30
C LEU A 132 13.01 -5.19 -10.78
N VAL A 133 14.31 -5.01 -10.96
CA VAL A 133 14.90 -3.73 -11.42
C VAL A 133 14.47 -3.40 -12.85
N HIS A 134 14.39 -4.40 -13.73
CA HIS A 134 13.87 -4.21 -15.09
C HIS A 134 12.41 -3.75 -15.08
N SER A 135 11.55 -4.43 -14.32
CA SER A 135 10.14 -4.05 -14.20
C SER A 135 9.99 -2.64 -13.61
N PHE A 136 10.79 -2.29 -12.61
CA PHE A 136 10.81 -0.93 -12.05
C PHE A 136 11.24 0.12 -13.09
N HIS A 137 12.24 -0.19 -13.93
CA HIS A 137 12.67 0.69 -15.02
C HIS A 137 11.57 0.90 -16.06
N GLU A 138 10.86 -0.16 -16.50
CA GLU A 138 9.72 -0.03 -17.42
C GLU A 138 8.60 0.82 -16.81
N GLN A 139 8.32 0.65 -15.52
CA GLN A 139 7.35 1.47 -14.81
C GLN A 139 7.78 2.95 -14.74
N CYS A 140 9.08 3.23 -14.57
CA CYS A 140 9.62 4.59 -14.63
C CYS A 140 9.37 5.22 -16.01
N GLN A 141 9.62 4.48 -17.09
CA GLN A 141 9.33 4.95 -18.45
C GLN A 141 7.84 5.23 -18.64
N ALA A 142 6.98 4.30 -18.23
CA ALA A 142 5.52 4.45 -18.32
C ALA A 142 5.02 5.66 -17.50
N MET A 143 5.60 5.93 -16.34
CA MET A 143 5.19 7.07 -15.50
C MET A 143 5.49 8.41 -16.19
N THR A 144 6.59 8.50 -16.95
CA THR A 144 7.00 9.73 -17.65
C THR A 144 6.22 10.03 -18.94
N THR A 145 5.22 9.22 -19.30
CA THR A 145 4.32 9.52 -20.42
C THR A 145 3.07 10.29 -20.00
N PHE A 146 2.84 10.46 -18.69
CA PHE A 146 1.69 11.19 -18.15
C PHE A 146 1.97 12.71 -18.14
N PRO A 147 1.12 13.54 -18.77
CA PRO A 147 1.32 14.97 -18.89
C PRO A 147 1.02 15.74 -17.59
N GLY A 148 1.64 16.91 -17.42
CA GLY A 148 1.34 17.87 -16.34
C GLY A 148 1.85 17.42 -14.96
N LYS A 149 3.04 16.82 -14.92
CA LYS A 149 3.62 16.18 -13.72
C LYS A 149 5.12 16.46 -13.55
N GLY A 150 5.65 17.49 -14.22
CA GLY A 150 7.05 17.91 -14.16
C GLY A 150 7.88 17.34 -15.31
N GLU A 151 7.43 17.54 -16.55
CA GLU A 151 8.10 17.03 -17.76
C GLU A 151 9.57 17.43 -17.84
N GLU A 152 9.94 18.59 -17.31
CA GLU A 152 11.31 19.11 -17.25
C GLU A 152 12.27 18.19 -16.48
N HIS A 153 11.76 17.33 -15.60
CA HIS A 153 12.56 16.41 -14.80
C HIS A 153 12.56 14.97 -15.35
N TYR A 154 11.70 14.67 -16.34
CA TYR A 154 11.50 13.30 -16.82
C TYR A 154 12.71 12.71 -17.54
N GLN A 155 13.48 13.53 -18.26
CA GLN A 155 14.67 13.03 -18.93
C GLN A 155 15.72 12.57 -17.92
N ALA A 156 16.13 13.44 -16.99
CA ALA A 156 17.11 13.10 -15.96
C ALA A 156 16.66 11.92 -15.09
N PHE A 157 15.36 11.85 -14.74
CA PHE A 157 14.81 10.72 -14.00
C PHE A 157 14.91 9.39 -14.77
N ARG A 158 14.59 9.38 -16.07
CA ARG A 158 14.70 8.17 -16.92
C ARG A 158 16.15 7.71 -17.07
N GLU A 159 17.08 8.64 -17.30
CA GLU A 159 18.51 8.32 -17.41
C GLU A 159 19.03 7.69 -16.12
N GLN A 160 18.64 8.25 -14.97
CA GLN A 160 19.01 7.71 -13.67
C GLN A 160 18.42 6.31 -13.41
N ALA A 161 17.17 6.06 -13.83
CA ALA A 161 16.56 4.73 -13.76
C ALA A 161 17.27 3.72 -14.68
N GLY A 162 17.70 4.16 -15.86
CA GLY A 162 18.53 3.37 -16.77
C GLY A 162 19.89 3.02 -16.18
N LEU A 163 20.52 3.97 -15.48
CA LEU A 163 21.79 3.74 -14.78
C LEU A 163 21.65 2.65 -13.71
N LEU A 164 20.59 2.71 -12.90
CA LEU A 164 20.31 1.67 -11.90
C LEU A 164 20.23 0.27 -12.54
N LEU A 165 19.48 0.13 -13.65
CA LEU A 165 19.37 -1.13 -14.38
C LEU A 165 20.72 -1.60 -14.93
N ALA A 166 21.50 -0.69 -15.53
CA ALA A 166 22.81 -1.00 -16.07
C ALA A 166 23.78 -1.46 -14.98
N SER A 167 23.86 -0.75 -13.84
CA SER A 167 24.73 -1.11 -12.72
C SER A 167 24.38 -2.48 -12.13
N VAL A 168 23.09 -2.80 -12.00
CA VAL A 168 22.66 -4.13 -11.53
C VAL A 168 23.04 -5.23 -12.51
N ARG A 169 22.88 -5.00 -13.83
CA ARG A 169 23.32 -5.95 -14.87
C ARG A 169 24.84 -6.16 -14.87
N GLN A 170 25.60 -5.12 -14.59
CA GLN A 170 27.05 -5.16 -14.45
C GLN A 170 27.52 -5.68 -13.09
N ARG A 171 26.59 -5.97 -12.17
CA ARG A 171 26.86 -6.37 -10.79
C ARG A 171 27.67 -5.34 -10.00
N ASP A 172 27.58 -4.07 -10.37
CA ASP A 172 28.19 -2.95 -9.63
C ASP A 172 27.25 -2.49 -8.52
N LEU A 173 27.50 -3.00 -7.31
CA LEU A 173 26.73 -2.68 -6.12
C LEU A 173 26.84 -1.21 -5.73
N THR A 174 28.04 -0.63 -5.84
CA THR A 174 28.30 0.76 -5.43
C THR A 174 27.53 1.71 -6.32
N GLN A 175 27.60 1.50 -7.63
CA GLN A 175 26.89 2.34 -8.59
C GLN A 175 25.37 2.12 -8.54
N ALA A 176 24.91 0.88 -8.29
CA ALA A 176 23.49 0.61 -8.07
C ALA A 176 22.96 1.33 -6.81
N ALA A 177 23.71 1.32 -5.70
CA ALA A 177 23.36 2.05 -4.49
C ALA A 177 23.32 3.57 -4.71
N ALA A 178 24.33 4.12 -5.40
CA ALA A 178 24.37 5.54 -5.75
C ALA A 178 23.20 5.94 -6.65
N ALA A 179 22.87 5.13 -7.65
CA ALA A 179 21.77 5.40 -8.56
C ALA A 179 20.40 5.34 -7.87
N HIS A 180 20.20 4.37 -6.96
CA HIS A 180 18.98 4.30 -6.15
C HIS A 180 18.81 5.51 -5.23
N ALA A 181 19.90 5.95 -4.58
CA ALA A 181 19.89 7.14 -3.74
C ALA A 181 19.56 8.42 -4.54
N ALA A 182 20.14 8.57 -5.74
CA ALA A 182 19.86 9.69 -6.64
C ALA A 182 18.38 9.74 -7.07
N LEU A 183 17.78 8.60 -7.43
CA LEU A 183 16.34 8.50 -7.71
C LEU A 183 15.49 8.93 -6.49
N GLY A 184 15.92 8.54 -5.29
CA GLY A 184 15.28 8.95 -4.04
C GLY A 184 15.34 10.47 -3.81
N ALA A 185 16.46 11.11 -4.15
CA ALA A 185 16.61 12.56 -4.06
C ALA A 185 15.75 13.29 -5.09
N MET A 186 15.75 12.84 -6.35
CA MET A 186 14.90 13.39 -7.42
C MET A 186 13.41 13.32 -7.06
N LYS A 187 12.96 12.19 -6.52
CA LYS A 187 11.57 12.02 -6.02
C LYS A 187 11.23 13.05 -4.95
N LYS A 188 12.13 13.26 -3.98
CA LYS A 188 11.91 14.23 -2.89
C LYS A 188 11.83 15.66 -3.43
N ALA A 189 12.71 16.04 -4.36
CA ALA A 189 12.71 17.36 -4.98
C ALA A 189 11.38 17.64 -5.72
N CYS A 190 10.94 16.71 -6.57
CA CYS A 190 9.66 16.81 -7.27
C CYS A 190 8.47 16.92 -6.30
N HIS A 191 8.44 16.09 -5.25
CA HIS A 191 7.38 16.15 -4.24
C HIS A 191 7.40 17.44 -3.41
N ALA A 192 8.53 18.14 -3.29
CA ALA A 192 8.60 19.42 -2.59
C ALA A 192 8.06 20.57 -3.44
N GLN A 193 8.22 20.49 -4.77
CA GLN A 193 7.77 21.53 -5.72
C GLN A 193 6.29 21.42 -6.09
N HIS A 194 5.69 20.23 -5.98
CA HIS A 194 4.32 19.96 -6.45
C HIS A 194 3.37 19.39 -5.37
N LYS A 195 3.62 19.68 -4.08
CA LYS A 195 2.76 19.22 -2.98
C LYS A 195 1.56 20.11 -2.72
#